data_AF-A0A2N2TST5-F1
#
_entry.id   AF-A0A2N2TST5-F1
#
_cell.length_a   1.000
_cell.length_b   1.000
_cell.length_c   1.000
_cell.angle_alpha   90.00
_cell.angle_beta   90.00
_cell.angle_gamma   90.00
#
_symmetry.space_group_name_H-M   'P 1'
#
loop_
_entity.id
_entity.type
_entity.pdbx_description
1 polymer ?
#
loop_
_entity_poly.entity_id
_entity_poly.type
_entity_poly.pdbx_seq_one_letter_code
_entity_poly.pdbx_strand_id
1 'polypeptide(L)'
;GLAPAPSAVFTRTTFGFLASGKPHTVAAALALGREHVIPSMFRAFLSRMAVTEAQAPSFHYYLNRHVHLDEDFHAPLSLRLLAALCGEDADKWREAEAAAEAAVNARLQFWDGVLKALPSQHAQAA
;
A
#
# COMPACT_ATOMS: atom_id res chain seq x y z
N GLY A 1 6.13 -19.97 -10.61
CA GLY A 1 5.16 -19.35 -11.55
C GLY A 1 5.44 -17.86 -11.63
N LEU A 2 5.04 -17.21 -12.73
CA LEU A 2 5.12 -15.74 -12.85
C LEU A 2 4.12 -15.08 -11.89
N ALA A 3 4.48 -13.93 -11.33
CA ALA A 3 3.56 -13.15 -10.49
C ALA A 3 2.33 -12.70 -11.33
N PRO A 4 1.11 -12.69 -10.76
CA PRO A 4 -0.07 -12.16 -11.44
C PRO A 4 0.17 -10.73 -11.96
N ALA A 5 -0.40 -10.41 -13.12
CA ALA A 5 -0.17 -9.12 -13.78
C ALA A 5 -0.44 -7.90 -12.87
N PRO A 6 -1.53 -7.84 -12.08
CA PRO A 6 -1.75 -6.73 -11.15
C PRO A 6 -0.63 -6.59 -10.11
N SER A 7 -0.17 -7.70 -9.52
CA SER A 7 0.93 -7.72 -8.56
C SER A 7 2.25 -7.25 -9.19
N ALA A 8 2.53 -7.68 -10.42
CA ALA A 8 3.73 -7.32 -11.15
C ALA A 8 3.76 -5.82 -11.51
N VAL A 9 2.62 -5.26 -11.92
CA VAL A 9 2.48 -3.82 -12.21
C VAL A 9 2.67 -3.00 -10.93
N PHE A 10 1.96 -3.35 -9.85
CA PHE A 10 2.08 -2.65 -8.56
C PHE A 10 3.52 -2.63 -8.04
N THR A 11 4.19 -3.78 -8.11
CA THR A 11 5.60 -3.90 -7.71
C THR A 11 6.50 -3.05 -8.60
N ARG A 12 6.30 -3.05 -9.93
CA ARG A 12 7.08 -2.20 -10.84
C ARG A 12 6.94 -0.71 -10.51
N THR A 13 5.75 -0.22 -10.16
CA THR A 13 5.57 1.16 -9.71
C THR A 13 6.39 1.46 -8.46
N THR A 14 6.43 0.53 -7.50
CA THR A 14 7.27 0.66 -6.30
C THR A 14 8.75 0.81 -6.66
N PHE A 15 9.25 -0.04 -7.56
CA PHE A 15 10.64 0.07 -8.05
C PHE A 15 10.89 1.33 -8.87
N GLY A 16 9.87 1.89 -9.52
CA GLY A 16 9.95 3.19 -10.19
C GLY A 16 10.26 4.34 -9.22
N PHE A 17 9.63 4.36 -8.03
CA PHE A 17 9.99 5.33 -7.00
C PHE A 17 11.43 5.16 -6.53
N LEU A 18 11.88 3.92 -6.31
CA LEU A 18 13.27 3.63 -5.91
C LEU A 18 14.28 4.08 -6.97
N ALA A 19 13.99 3.82 -8.25
CA ALA A 19 14.85 4.18 -9.36
C ALA A 19 14.94 5.70 -9.62
N SER A 20 14.03 6.50 -9.05
CA SER A 20 14.05 7.95 -9.20
C SER A 20 15.28 8.61 -8.57
N GLY A 21 15.95 7.94 -7.63
CA GLY A 21 17.09 8.50 -6.89
C GLY A 21 16.73 9.65 -5.95
N LYS A 22 15.43 9.87 -5.70
CA LYS A 22 14.91 10.97 -4.89
C LYS A 22 14.38 10.45 -3.55
N PRO A 23 15.11 10.62 -2.43
CA PRO A 23 14.70 10.04 -1.15
C PRO A 23 13.34 10.54 -0.66
N HIS A 24 12.98 11.80 -0.90
CA HIS A 24 11.69 12.37 -0.50
C HIS A 24 10.51 11.74 -1.24
N THR A 25 10.65 11.36 -2.51
CA THR A 25 9.58 10.68 -3.26
C THR A 25 9.39 9.25 -2.78
N VAL A 26 10.48 8.54 -2.47
CA VAL A 26 10.45 7.19 -1.87
C VAL A 26 9.81 7.24 -0.49
N ALA A 27 10.19 8.21 0.35
CA ALA A 27 9.62 8.39 1.67
C ALA A 27 8.12 8.72 1.60
N ALA A 28 7.68 9.53 0.63
CA ALA A 28 6.27 9.84 0.43
C ALA A 28 5.46 8.61 0.00
N ALA A 29 5.97 7.84 -0.96
CA ALA A 29 5.34 6.59 -1.40
C ALA A 29 5.22 5.57 -0.26
N LEU A 30 6.21 5.49 0.63
CA LEU A 30 6.18 4.64 1.83
C LEU A 30 5.15 5.17 2.86
N ALA A 31 5.31 6.40 3.32
CA ALA A 31 4.52 6.97 4.41
C ALA A 31 3.03 7.01 4.05
N LEU A 32 2.71 7.61 2.90
CA LEU A 32 1.34 7.89 2.50
C LEU A 32 0.72 6.76 1.66
N GLY A 33 1.54 6.00 0.94
CA GLY A 33 1.06 4.87 0.13
C GLY A 33 1.00 3.54 0.87
N ARG A 34 1.70 3.38 2.00
CA ARG A 34 1.76 2.12 2.78
C ARG A 34 1.42 2.35 4.25
N GLU A 35 2.24 3.08 5.01
CA GLU A 35 2.12 3.14 6.48
C GLU A 35 0.75 3.70 6.93
N HIS A 36 0.25 4.72 6.24
CA HIS A 36 -1.06 5.31 6.54
C HIS A 36 -2.25 4.47 6.05
N VAL A 37 -2.09 3.65 5.01
CA VAL A 37 -3.21 2.98 4.32
C VAL A 37 -3.40 1.54 4.80
N ILE A 38 -2.32 0.82 5.08
CA ILE A 38 -2.36 -0.61 5.41
C ILE A 38 -3.22 -0.91 6.65
N PRO A 39 -3.11 -0.19 7.78
CA PRO A 39 -3.87 -0.51 8.99
C PRO A 39 -5.38 -0.46 8.78
N SER A 40 -5.87 0.63 8.15
CA SER A 40 -7.30 0.81 7.91
C SER A 40 -7.85 -0.22 6.91
N MET A 41 -7.09 -0.51 5.85
CA MET A 41 -7.43 -1.54 4.88
C MET A 41 -7.49 -2.94 5.53
N PHE A 42 -6.54 -3.28 6.38
CA PHE A 42 -6.50 -4.58 7.07
C PHE A 42 -7.63 -4.72 8.11
N ARG A 43 -7.99 -3.65 8.83
CA ARG A 43 -9.21 -3.64 9.67
C ARG A 43 -10.47 -3.89 8.85
N ALA A 44 -10.58 -3.29 7.67
CA ALA A 44 -11.70 -3.52 6.78
C ALA A 44 -11.76 -4.98 6.30
N PHE A 45 -10.61 -5.60 6.01
CA PHE A 45 -10.55 -7.03 5.69
C PHE A 45 -10.96 -7.90 6.88
N LEU A 46 -10.38 -7.69 8.07
CA LEU A 46 -10.71 -8.46 9.27
C LEU A 46 -12.19 -8.38 9.64
N SER A 47 -12.81 -7.21 9.47
CA SER A 47 -14.24 -7.01 9.80
C SER A 47 -15.22 -7.55 8.76
N ARG A 48 -14.78 -7.80 7.52
CA ARG A 48 -15.68 -8.16 6.39
C ARG A 48 -15.39 -9.52 5.77
N MET A 49 -14.23 -10.11 6.04
CA MET A 49 -13.89 -11.41 5.47
C MET A 49 -14.71 -12.53 6.11
N ALA A 50 -15.17 -13.48 5.29
CA ALA A 50 -15.84 -14.69 5.77
C ALA A 50 -14.84 -15.77 6.26
N VAL A 51 -13.55 -15.61 5.95
CA VAL A 51 -12.50 -16.53 6.40
C VAL A 51 -12.24 -16.29 7.88
N THR A 52 -12.52 -17.29 8.71
CA THR A 52 -12.30 -17.23 10.16
C THR A 52 -10.83 -17.44 10.54
N GLU A 53 -10.45 -17.02 11.73
CA GLU A 53 -9.10 -17.25 12.26
C GLU A 53 -8.77 -18.75 12.36
N ALA A 54 -9.73 -19.59 12.73
CA ALA A 54 -9.53 -21.04 12.77
C ALA A 54 -9.24 -21.65 11.39
N GLN A 55 -9.78 -21.07 10.32
CA GLN A 55 -9.54 -21.52 8.94
C GLN A 55 -8.20 -21.03 8.40
N ALA A 56 -7.72 -19.85 8.82
CA ALA A 56 -6.49 -19.25 8.31
C ALA A 56 -5.73 -18.49 9.43
N PRO A 57 -5.18 -19.20 10.43
CA PRO A 57 -4.63 -18.56 11.63
C PRO A 57 -3.42 -17.68 11.31
N SER A 58 -2.52 -18.13 10.43
CA SER A 58 -1.36 -17.33 10.01
C SER A 58 -1.75 -16.05 9.26
N PHE A 59 -2.85 -16.08 8.50
CA PHE A 59 -3.33 -14.91 7.76
C PHE A 59 -3.91 -13.86 8.70
N HIS A 60 -4.78 -14.29 9.63
CA HIS A 60 -5.32 -13.43 10.68
C HIS A 60 -4.21 -12.85 11.56
N TYR A 61 -3.25 -13.66 11.98
CA TYR A 61 -2.08 -13.19 12.73
C TYR A 61 -1.31 -12.10 11.96
N TYR A 62 -1.02 -12.32 10.67
CA TYR A 62 -0.31 -11.35 9.83
C TYR A 62 -1.04 -10.01 9.74
N LEU A 63 -2.35 -10.01 9.50
CA LEU A 63 -3.14 -8.78 9.41
C LEU A 63 -3.22 -8.06 10.75
N ASN A 64 -3.54 -8.78 11.83
CA ASN A 64 -3.61 -8.22 13.17
C ASN A 64 -2.28 -7.61 13.60
N ARG A 65 -1.16 -8.27 13.28
CA ARG A 65 0.18 -7.78 13.62
C ARG A 65 0.49 -6.44 12.95
N HIS A 66 0.12 -6.27 11.68
CA HIS A 66 0.29 -4.99 10.98
C HIS A 66 -0.65 -3.91 11.51
N VAL A 67 -1.89 -4.25 11.85
CA VAL A 67 -2.82 -3.29 12.48
C VAL A 67 -2.27 -2.77 13.81
N HIS A 68 -1.68 -3.64 14.63
CA HIS A 68 -1.12 -3.26 15.94
C HIS A 68 0.24 -2.57 15.85
N LEU A 69 1.06 -2.88 14.84
CA LEU A 69 2.41 -2.30 14.69
C LEU A 69 2.41 -0.94 14.01
N ASP A 70 1.63 -0.81 12.95
CA ASP A 70 1.83 0.28 11.99
C ASP A 70 1.17 1.59 12.44
N GLU A 71 0.11 1.54 13.26
CA GLU A 71 -0.63 2.75 13.65
C GLU A 71 0.11 3.62 14.69
N ASP A 72 0.70 3.02 15.73
CA ASP A 72 1.22 3.81 16.86
C ASP A 72 2.62 4.38 16.64
N PHE A 73 3.44 3.74 15.80
CA PHE A 73 4.86 4.11 15.67
C PHE A 73 5.30 4.38 14.24
N HIS A 74 4.96 3.53 13.28
CA HIS A 74 5.53 3.62 11.94
C HIS A 74 4.97 4.78 11.13
N ALA A 75 3.65 5.01 11.17
CA ALA A 75 3.03 6.13 10.46
C ALA A 75 3.61 7.50 10.91
N PRO A 76 3.63 7.88 12.21
CA PRO A 76 4.23 9.14 12.63
C PRO A 76 5.72 9.28 12.29
N LEU A 77 6.51 8.20 12.43
CA LEU A 77 7.94 8.23 12.11
C LEU A 77 8.19 8.40 10.61
N SER A 78 7.38 7.76 9.76
CA SER A 78 7.48 7.88 8.31
C SER A 78 7.16 9.30 7.82
N LEU A 79 6.16 9.98 8.44
CA LEU A 79 5.86 11.38 8.16
C LEU A 79 6.97 12.32 8.62
N ARG A 80 7.58 12.06 9.77
CA ARG A 80 8.75 12.83 10.25
C ARG A 80 9.94 12.67 9.33
N LEU A 81 10.20 11.47 8.82
CA LEU A 81 11.23 11.22 7.81
C LEU A 81 10.95 12.00 6.53
N LEU A 82 9.71 11.95 6.02
CA LEU A 82 9.29 12.71 4.85
C LEU A 82 9.52 14.21 5.03
N ALA A 83 9.03 14.77 6.14
CA ALA A 83 9.19 16.19 6.46
C ALA A 83 10.67 16.59 6.55
N ALA A 84 11.52 15.75 7.15
CA ALA A 84 12.96 16.01 7.25
C ALA A 84 13.65 15.99 5.87
N LEU A 85 13.23 15.11 4.96
CA LEU A 85 13.81 15.01 3.61
C LEU A 85 13.39 16.17 2.70
N CYS A 86 12.15 16.65 2.85
CA CYS A 86 11.63 17.80 2.12
C CYS A 86 12.15 19.13 2.69
N GLY A 87 12.19 19.30 4.01
CA GLY A 87 12.57 20.57 4.65
C GLY A 87 11.66 21.71 4.20
N GLU A 88 12.25 22.86 3.87
CA GLU A 88 11.55 24.05 3.35
C GLU A 88 11.51 24.10 1.80
N ASP A 89 11.97 23.04 1.13
CA ASP A 89 12.05 22.99 -0.33
C ASP A 89 10.67 22.65 -0.93
N ALA A 90 10.03 23.66 -1.51
CA ALA A 90 8.70 23.54 -2.12
C ALA A 90 8.66 22.56 -3.31
N ASP A 91 9.75 22.43 -4.06
CA ASP A 91 9.81 21.48 -5.18
C ASP A 91 9.86 20.04 -4.67
N LYS A 92 10.61 19.77 -3.60
CA LYS A 92 10.57 18.45 -2.96
C LYS A 92 9.20 18.10 -2.43
N TRP A 93 8.49 19.05 -1.83
CA TRP A 93 7.11 18.81 -1.37
C TRP A 93 6.17 18.48 -2.54
N ARG A 94 6.23 19.23 -3.63
CA ARG A 94 5.45 18.96 -4.84
C ARG A 94 5.75 17.58 -5.45
N GLU A 95 7.03 17.20 -5.49
CA GLU A 95 7.43 15.88 -5.98
C GLU A 95 7.01 14.74 -5.04
N ALA A 96 7.08 14.96 -3.73
CA ALA A 96 6.62 14.01 -2.72
C ALA A 96 5.11 13.79 -2.81
N GLU A 97 4.32 14.86 -2.95
CA GLU A 97 2.87 14.79 -3.14
C GLU A 97 2.51 13.97 -4.39
N ALA A 98 3.13 14.27 -5.53
CA ALA A 98 2.92 13.50 -6.76
C ALA A 98 3.28 12.01 -6.60
N ALA A 99 4.36 11.70 -5.86
CA ALA A 99 4.75 10.31 -5.57
C ALA A 99 3.75 9.60 -4.65
N ALA A 100 3.22 10.30 -3.64
CA ALA A 100 2.20 9.77 -2.75
C ALA A 100 0.90 9.45 -3.50
N GLU A 101 0.42 10.37 -4.33
CA GLU A 101 -0.75 10.16 -5.19
C GLU A 101 -0.55 8.95 -6.13
N ALA A 102 0.61 8.88 -6.79
CA ALA A 102 0.93 7.75 -7.66
C ALA A 102 0.96 6.42 -6.89
N ALA A 103 1.46 6.40 -5.65
CA ALA A 103 1.51 5.19 -4.83
C ALA A 103 0.10 4.72 -4.40
N VAL A 104 -0.78 5.65 -4.02
CA VAL A 104 -2.18 5.35 -3.68
C VAL A 104 -2.93 4.85 -4.92
N ASN A 105 -2.78 5.52 -6.07
CA ASN A 105 -3.40 5.11 -7.32
C ASN A 105 -2.93 3.72 -7.78
N ALA A 106 -1.64 3.42 -7.64
CA ALA A 106 -1.12 2.09 -7.95
C ALA A 106 -1.76 1.01 -7.05
N ARG A 107 -2.02 1.31 -5.78
CA ARG A 107 -2.69 0.39 -4.85
C ARG A 107 -4.15 0.17 -5.23
N LEU A 108 -4.86 1.21 -5.65
CA LEU A 108 -6.23 1.08 -6.16
C LEU A 108 -6.27 0.19 -7.40
N GLN A 109 -5.41 0.47 -8.39
CA GLN A 109 -5.29 -0.34 -9.59
C GLN A 109 -4.92 -1.80 -9.30
N PHE A 110 -4.08 -2.03 -8.29
CA PHE A 110 -3.74 -3.37 -7.82
C PHE A 110 -4.99 -4.11 -7.35
N TRP A 111 -5.79 -3.51 -6.46
CA TRP A 111 -6.99 -4.15 -5.92
C TRP A 111 -8.10 -4.29 -6.97
N ASP A 112 -8.26 -3.33 -7.88
CA ASP A 112 -9.17 -3.46 -9.03
C ASP A 112 -8.76 -4.64 -9.92
N GLY A 113 -7.46 -4.80 -10.16
CA GLY A 113 -6.91 -5.92 -10.92
C GLY A 113 -7.10 -7.26 -10.21
N VAL A 114 -6.91 -7.31 -8.89
CA VAL A 114 -7.19 -8.51 -8.08
C VAL A 114 -8.67 -8.85 -8.17
N LEU A 115 -9.56 -7.88 -7.96
CA LEU A 115 -11.01 -8.08 -8.04
C LEU A 115 -11.40 -8.65 -9.41
N LYS A 116 -10.96 -8.02 -10.50
CA LYS A 116 -11.21 -8.50 -11.87
C LYS A 116 -10.72 -9.92 -12.12
N ALA A 117 -9.61 -10.32 -11.51
CA ALA A 117 -9.05 -11.66 -11.68
C ALA A 117 -9.78 -12.74 -10.86
N LEU A 118 -10.68 -12.38 -9.95
CA LEU A 118 -11.43 -13.35 -9.16
C LEU A 118 -12.45 -14.09 -10.03
N PRO A 119 -12.56 -15.43 -9.93
CA PRO A 119 -13.50 -16.22 -10.73
C PRO A 119 -14.97 -15.78 -10.59
N SER A 120 -15.34 -15.27 -9.41
CA SER A 120 -16.70 -14.76 -9.14
C SER A 120 -17.09 -13.54 -9.98
N GLN A 121 -16.12 -12.76 -10.46
CA GLN A 121 -16.37 -11.63 -11.35
C GLN A 121 -16.56 -12.06 -12.81
N HIS A 122 -15.91 -13.16 -13.22
CA HIS A 122 -16.10 -13.71 -14.57
C HIS A 122 -17.44 -14.43 -14.73
N ALA A 123 -17.95 -15.06 -13.68
CA ALA A 123 -19.24 -15.74 -13.70
C ALA A 123 -20.47 -14.79 -13.74
N GLN A 124 -20.31 -13.53 -13.35
CA GLN A 124 -21.38 -12.51 -13.43
C GLN A 124 -21.43 -11.77 -14.78
N ALA A 125 -20.39 -11.92 -15.61
CA ALA A 125 -20.27 -11.26 -16.91
C ALA A 125 -20.62 -12.18 -18.10
N ALA A 126 -20.96 -13.44 -17.84
CA ALA A 126 -21.40 -14.45 -18.80
C ALA A 126 -22.91 -14.70 -18.64
#